data_AF-A0A9W7GRH2-F1
#
_entry.id   AF-A0A9W7GRH2-F1
#
_cell.length_a   1.000
_cell.length_b   1.000
_cell.length_c   1.000
_cell.angle_alpha   90.00
_cell.angle_beta   90.00
_cell.angle_gamma   90.00
#
_symmetry.space_group_name_H-M   'P 1'
#
loop_
_entity.id
_entity.type
_entity.pdbx_description
1 polymer ?
#
loop_
_entity_poly.entity_id
_entity_poly.type
_entity_poly.pdbx_seq_one_letter_code
_entity_poly.pdbx_strand_id
1 'polypeptide(L)'
;MFPVAWAVVEGERKESWKWFLTELIEDLNHQSGQFLTLMSDQQKGLVPILNEFFAKVEHRMCARHIYANWHKKWKGANKKNSILELCKGNLC
;
A
#
# COMPACT_ATOMS: atom_id res chain seq x y z
N MET A 1 8.28 15.74 4.37
CA MET A 1 7.90 14.39 4.82
C MET A 1 9.18 13.71 5.26
N PHE A 2 9.23 13.20 6.50
CA PHE A 2 10.40 12.47 7.01
C PHE A 2 10.11 10.97 7.02
N PRO A 3 11.03 10.11 6.54
CA PRO A 3 10.83 8.66 6.60
C PRO A 3 10.93 8.18 8.05
N VAL A 4 10.00 7.31 8.45
CA VAL A 4 10.02 6.64 9.76
C VAL A 4 10.96 5.42 9.73
N ALA A 5 10.96 4.70 8.61
CA ALA A 5 11.86 3.58 8.34
C ALA A 5 12.12 3.46 6.83
N TRP A 6 13.24 2.84 6.46
CA TRP A 6 13.58 2.50 5.09
C TRP A 6 14.44 1.23 5.07
N ALA A 7 14.39 0.50 3.97
CA ALA A 7 15.20 -0.70 3.78
C ALA A 7 15.70 -0.77 2.33
N VAL A 8 16.85 -1.41 2.14
CA VAL A 8 17.38 -1.79 0.83
C VAL A 8 17.20 -3.29 0.67
N VAL A 9 16.45 -3.68 -0.34
CA VAL A 9 16.09 -5.08 -0.62
C VAL A 9 16.34 -5.39 -2.10
N GLU A 10 16.43 -6.67 -2.44
CA GLU A 10 16.62 -7.13 -3.82
C GLU A 10 15.48 -6.73 -4.77
N GLY A 11 14.29 -6.47 -4.21
CA GLY A 11 13.15 -5.95 -4.95
C GLY A 11 11.86 -5.96 -4.14
N GLU A 12 10.82 -5.30 -4.68
CA GLU A 12 9.49 -5.19 -4.08
C GLU A 12 8.68 -6.49 -4.27
N ARG A 13 9.10 -7.55 -3.58
CA ARG A 13 8.48 -8.89 -3.64
C ARG A 13 7.74 -9.21 -2.35
N LYS A 14 6.97 -10.31 -2.39
CA LYS A 14 6.19 -10.78 -1.25
C LYS A 14 7.05 -10.91 0.01
N GLU A 15 8.19 -11.58 -0.12
CA GLU A 15 9.09 -11.84 1.01
C GLU A 15 9.72 -10.56 1.58
N SER A 16 10.18 -9.66 0.71
CA SER A 16 10.78 -8.38 1.12
C SER A 16 9.80 -7.52 1.94
N TRP A 17 8.55 -7.43 1.48
CA TRP A 17 7.50 -6.69 2.17
C TRP A 17 7.09 -7.34 3.48
N LYS A 18 6.98 -8.67 3.51
CA LYS A 18 6.67 -9.42 4.73
C LYS A 18 7.73 -9.15 5.79
N TRP A 19 9.00 -9.34 5.45
CA TRP A 19 10.11 -9.09 6.37
C TRP A 19 10.09 -7.64 6.88
N PHE A 20 10.06 -6.65 5.98
CA PHE A 20 10.11 -5.24 6.36
C PHE A 20 8.95 -4.82 7.27
N LEU A 21 7.73 -5.29 6.99
CA LEU A 21 6.56 -4.95 7.81
C LEU A 21 6.58 -5.66 9.17
N THR A 22 7.11 -6.88 9.26
CA THR A 22 7.29 -7.58 10.54
C THR A 22 8.23 -6.78 11.44
N GLU A 23 9.43 -6.44 10.96
CA GLU A 23 10.40 -5.66 11.73
C GLU A 23 9.81 -4.30 12.17
N LEU A 24 9.16 -3.59 11.24
CA LEU A 24 8.56 -2.29 11.54
C LEU A 24 7.45 -2.36 12.60
N ILE A 25 6.60 -3.39 12.55
CA ILE A 25 5.47 -3.53 13.48
C ILE A 25 5.95 -4.00 14.86
N GLU A 26 6.98 -4.85 14.90
CA GLU A 26 7.68 -5.23 16.13
C GLU A 26 8.33 -4.02 16.80
N ASP A 27 9.05 -3.19 16.05
CA ASP A 27 9.68 -1.96 16.54
C ASP A 27 8.68 -0.92 17.06
N LEU A 28 7.50 -0.84 16.43
CA LEU A 28 6.39 0.00 16.90
C LEU A 28 5.70 -0.57 18.16
N ASN A 29 6.20 -1.70 18.68
CA ASN A 29 5.64 -2.47 19.79
C ASN A 29 4.15 -2.78 19.60
N HIS A 30 3.78 -3.05 18.34
CA HIS A 30 2.40 -3.08 17.90
C HIS A 30 2.03 -4.48 17.40
N GLN A 31 2.18 -5.48 18.28
CA GLN A 31 2.13 -6.92 17.95
C GLN A 31 0.86 -7.39 17.22
N SER A 32 -0.22 -6.62 17.24
CA SER A 32 -1.49 -7.01 16.61
C SER A 32 -1.92 -6.18 15.40
N GLY A 33 -1.21 -5.10 15.05
CA GLY A 33 -1.62 -4.19 13.97
C GLY A 33 -2.89 -3.36 14.22
N GLN A 34 -3.52 -3.45 15.39
CA GLN A 34 -4.75 -2.73 15.73
C GLN A 34 -4.57 -1.21 15.74
N PHE A 35 -5.46 -0.46 15.10
CA PHE A 35 -5.33 1.00 14.96
C PHE A 35 -4.17 1.46 14.07
N LEU A 36 -3.49 0.55 13.36
CA LEU A 36 -2.56 0.92 12.29
C LEU A 36 -3.33 0.98 10.96
N THR A 37 -3.12 2.08 10.22
CA THR A 37 -3.55 2.19 8.83
C THR A 37 -2.33 2.24 7.92
N LEU A 38 -2.17 1.23 7.08
CA LEU A 38 -1.17 1.22 6.01
C LEU A 38 -1.77 1.78 4.72
N MET A 39 -1.07 2.75 4.14
CA MET A 39 -1.45 3.34 2.86
C MET A 39 -0.33 3.12 1.84
N SER A 40 -0.64 2.44 0.74
CA SER A 40 0.33 2.13 -0.32
C SER A 40 -0.15 2.57 -1.70
N ASP A 41 0.74 2.58 -2.69
CA ASP A 41 0.31 2.57 -4.09
C ASP A 41 -0.30 1.21 -4.48
N GLN A 42 -0.80 1.08 -5.71
CA GLN A 42 -1.36 -0.13 -6.31
C GLN A 42 -0.28 -1.19 -6.58
N GLN A 43 0.31 -1.72 -5.51
CA GLN A 43 1.32 -2.78 -5.57
C GLN A 43 0.70 -4.15 -5.33
N LYS A 44 0.80 -5.02 -6.34
CA LYS A 44 0.24 -6.39 -6.33
C LYS A 44 0.82 -7.30 -5.26
N GLY A 45 2.07 -7.07 -4.86
CA GLY A 45 2.77 -7.92 -3.88
C GLY A 45 2.35 -7.65 -2.43
N LEU A 46 1.84 -6.46 -2.12
CA LEU A 46 1.63 -6.01 -0.74
C LEU A 46 0.27 -6.46 -0.17
N VAL A 47 -0.81 -6.33 -0.95
CA VAL A 47 -2.18 -6.66 -0.50
C VAL A 47 -2.30 -8.11 0.00
N PRO A 48 -1.77 -9.14 -0.69
CA PRO A 48 -1.86 -10.51 -0.21
C PRO A 48 -1.17 -10.73 1.14
N ILE A 49 -0.05 -10.05 1.40
CA ILE A 49 0.70 -10.15 2.66
C ILE A 49 -0.09 -9.53 3.79
N LEU A 50 -0.68 -8.36 3.57
CA LEU A 50 -1.46 -7.67 4.60
C LEU A 50 -2.64 -8.53 5.03
N ASN A 51 -3.32 -9.18 4.08
CA ASN A 51 -4.41 -10.09 4.40
C ASN A 51 -3.95 -11.37 5.13
N GLU A 52 -2.76 -11.90 4.80
CA GLU A 52 -2.25 -13.15 5.36
C GLU A 52 -1.61 -12.97 6.75
N PHE A 53 -0.79 -11.93 6.95
CA PHE A 53 0.04 -11.75 8.14
C PHE A 53 -0.44 -10.62 9.06
N PHE A 54 -1.22 -9.67 8.53
CA PHE A 54 -1.60 -8.44 9.25
C PHE A 54 -3.11 -8.18 9.16
N ALA A 55 -3.93 -9.21 9.37
CA ALA A 55 -5.38 -9.17 9.15
C ALA A 55 -6.15 -8.08 9.93
N LYS A 56 -5.56 -7.50 10.99
CA LYS A 56 -6.16 -6.41 11.77
C LYS A 56 -5.71 -5.01 11.33
N VAL A 57 -4.73 -4.91 10.45
CA VAL A 57 -4.26 -3.63 9.91
C VAL A 57 -5.24 -3.17 8.85
N GLU A 58 -5.70 -1.92 8.94
CA GLU A 58 -6.47 -1.33 7.86
C GLU A 58 -5.55 -1.00 6.69
N HIS A 59 -5.86 -1.51 5.50
CA HIS A 59 -5.16 -1.14 4.27
C HIS A 59 -5.99 -0.18 3.42
N ARG A 60 -5.35 0.87 2.91
CA ARG A 60 -5.95 1.84 1.98
C ARG A 60 -5.03 2.05 0.79
N MET A 61 -5.64 2.26 -0.38
CA MET A 61 -4.89 2.71 -1.55
C MET A 61 -4.65 4.22 -1.50
N CYS A 62 -3.45 4.65 -1.84
CA CYS A 62 -3.07 6.05 -1.83
C CYS A 62 -3.73 6.79 -3.02
N ALA A 63 -4.78 7.56 -2.75
CA ALA A 63 -5.49 8.32 -3.77
C ALA A 63 -4.57 9.28 -4.56
N ARG A 64 -3.54 9.83 -3.90
CA ARG A 64 -2.53 10.69 -4.55
C ARG A 64 -1.75 9.94 -5.62
N HIS A 65 -1.28 8.73 -5.31
CA HIS A 65 -0.53 7.91 -6.27
C HIS A 65 -1.43 7.36 -7.37
N ILE A 66 -2.65 6.92 -7.03
CA ILE A 66 -3.66 6.52 -8.02
C ILE A 66 -3.91 7.65 -9.02
N TYR A 67 -4.13 8.88 -8.53
CA TYR A 67 -4.33 10.03 -9.40
C TYR A 67 -3.11 10.30 -10.28
N ALA A 68 -1.90 10.27 -9.71
CA ALA A 68 -0.67 10.49 -10.46
C ALA A 68 -0.47 9.43 -11.55
N ASN A 69 -0.69 8.15 -11.25
CA ASN A 69 -0.59 7.04 -12.18
C ASN A 69 -1.67 7.13 -13.27
N TRP A 70 -2.90 7.44 -12.89
CA TRP A 70 -4.01 7.67 -13.81
C TRP A 70 -3.74 8.84 -14.75
N HIS A 71 -3.30 9.99 -14.23
CA HIS A 71 -3.01 11.19 -15.01
C HIS A 71 -1.86 10.98 -16.00
N LYS A 72 -0.82 10.23 -15.59
CA LYS A 72 0.27 9.82 -16.50
C LYS A 72 -0.26 8.96 -17.65
N LYS A 73 -1.17 8.03 -17.38
CA LYS A 73 -1.71 7.07 -18.35
C LYS A 73 -2.78 7.68 -19.28
N TRP A 74 -3.57 8.63 -18.78
CA TRP A 74 -4.76 9.15 -19.47
C TRP A 74 -4.78 10.68 -19.56
N LYS A 75 -3.74 11.26 -20.18
CA LYS A 75 -3.66 12.71 -20.40
C LYS A 75 -4.88 13.22 -21.19
N GLY A 76 -5.62 14.17 -20.61
CA GLY A 76 -6.76 14.83 -21.28
C GLY A 76 -8.06 14.02 -21.37
N ALA A 77 -8.11 12.79 -20.84
CA ALA A 77 -9.34 12.00 -20.84
C ALA A 77 -10.23 12.35 -19.65
N ASN A 78 -11.52 12.63 -19.89
CA ASN A 78 -12.49 12.97 -18.84
C ASN A 78 -13.08 11.70 -18.19
N LYS A 79 -12.23 10.87 -17.56
CA LYS A 79 -12.64 9.62 -16.86
C LYS A 79 -12.58 9.75 -15.34
N LYS A 80 -13.10 10.84 -14.78
CA LYS A 80 -13.08 11.11 -13.32
C LYS A 80 -13.68 9.97 -12.49
N ASN A 81 -14.74 9.34 -12.98
CA ASN A 81 -15.42 8.23 -12.28
C ASN A 81 -14.53 6.98 -12.12
N SER A 82 -13.55 6.77 -13.00
CA SER A 82 -12.64 5.62 -12.92
C SER A 82 -11.65 5.70 -11.76
N ILE A 83 -11.35 6.90 -11.26
CA ILE A 83 -10.38 7.11 -10.17
C ILE A 83 -10.97 6.61 -8.84
N LEU A 84 -12.26 6.87 -8.61
CA LEU A 84 -12.96 6.41 -7.42
C LEU A 84 -13.02 4.87 -7.37
N GLU A 85 -13.24 4.22 -8.51
CA GLU A 85 -13.25 2.76 -8.60
C GLU A 85 -11.86 2.15 -8.37
N LEU A 86 -10.79 2.81 -8.83
CA LEU A 86 -9.41 2.40 -8.54
C LEU A 86 -9.08 2.53 -7.04
N CYS A 87 -9.54 3.60 -6.39
CA CYS A 87 -9.35 3.82 -4.95
C CYS A 87 -10.10 2.80 -4.08
N LYS A 88 -11.23 2.27 -4.55
CA LYS A 88 -12.01 1.23 -3.86
C LYS A 88 -11.37 -0.17 -3.94
N GLY A 89 -10.32 -0.35 -4.75
CA GLY A 89 -9.67 -1.65 -4.94
C GLY A 89 -10.42 -2.60 -5.88
N ASN A 90 -11.51 -2.15 -6.53
CA ASN A 90 -12.33 -2.96 -7.46
C ASN A 90 -11.63 -3.30 -8.79
N LEU A 91 -10.43 -2.78 -9.01
CA LEU A 91 -9.66 -2.87 -10.26
C LEU A 91 -8.21 -3.32 -10.03
N CYS A 92 -7.90 -3.86 -8.84
CA CYS A 92 -6.55 -4.34 -8.49
C CYS A 92 -6.31 -5.76 -9.00
#